data_AF-A0A355YBL6-F1
#
_entry.id   AF-A0A355YBL6-F1
#
_cell.length_a   1.000
_cell.length_b   1.000
_cell.length_c   1.000
_cell.angle_alpha   90.00
_cell.angle_beta   90.00
_cell.angle_gamma   90.00
#
_symmetry.space_group_name_H-M   'P 1'
#
loop_
_entity.id
_entity.type
_entity.pdbx_description
1 polymer ?
#
loop_
_entity_poly.entity_id
_entity_poly.type
_entity_poly.pdbx_seq_one_letter_code
_entity_poly.pdbx_strand_id
1 'polypeptide(L)' 'DWTHRIPDTLPVLRGYRARLLARPSFARAVEEARPYRTLFPLGAPDRD' A
#
# COMPACT_ATOMS: atom_id res chain seq x y z
N ASP A 1 -8.62 -0.77 -11.45
CA ASP A 1 -8.26 -1.15 -10.07
C ASP A 1 -7.52 -2.48 -10.08
N TRP A 2 -6.22 -2.41 -10.32
CA TRP A 2 -5.32 -3.56 -10.48
C TRP A 2 -4.78 -4.12 -9.14
N THR A 3 -5.21 -3.56 -8.01
CA THR A 3 -4.78 -4.02 -6.68
C THR A 3 -5.94 -4.58 -5.88
N HIS A 4 -5.80 -5.83 -5.44
CA HIS A 4 -6.70 -6.42 -4.46
C HIS A 4 -6.26 -6.00 -3.05
N ARG A 5 -7.19 -5.47 -2.27
CA ARG A 5 -6.95 -5.17 -0.85
C ARG A 5 -6.67 -6.47 -0.08
N ILE A 6 -5.80 -6.39 0.93
CA ILE A 6 -5.63 -7.47 1.91
C ILE A 6 -6.97 -7.69 2.66
N PRO A 7 -7.62 -8.86 2.49
CA PRO A 7 -8.91 -9.14 3.12
C PRO A 7 -8.87 -9.02 4.65
N ASP A 8 -10.00 -8.63 5.26
CA ASP A 8 -10.14 -8.55 6.72
C ASP A 8 -9.93 -9.91 7.40
N THR A 9 -10.20 -11.01 6.68
CA THR A 9 -10.00 -12.39 7.12
C THR A 9 -8.52 -12.79 7.26
N LEU A 10 -7.57 -11.94 6.87
CA LEU A 10 -6.13 -12.18 6.98
C LEU A 10 -5.46 -11.27 8.04
N PRO A 11 -5.76 -11.45 9.34
CA PRO A 11 -5.34 -10.52 10.39
C PRO A 11 -3.82 -10.44 10.55
N VAL A 12 -3.11 -11.57 10.37
CA VAL A 12 -1.64 -11.61 10.46
C VAL A 12 -1.00 -10.74 9.37
N LEU A 13 -1.51 -10.84 8.14
CA LEU A 13 -0.99 -10.08 7.01
C LEU A 13 -1.26 -8.58 7.16
N ARG A 14 -2.45 -8.21 7.65
CA ARG A 14 -2.79 -6.81 7.95
C ARG A 14 -1.90 -6.24 9.06
N GLY A 15 -1.71 -6.99 10.14
CA GLY A 15 -0.82 -6.61 11.23
C GLY A 15 0.62 -6.44 10.76
N TYR A 16 1.09 -7.31 9.86
CA TYR A 16 2.41 -7.18 9.27
C TYR A 16 2.54 -5.93 8.40
N ARG A 17 1.57 -5.64 7.52
CA ARG A 17 1.55 -4.41 6.72
C ARG A 17 1.58 -3.16 7.61
N ALA A 18 0.79 -3.14 8.68
CA ALA A 18 0.79 -2.02 9.64
C ALA A 18 2.16 -1.81 10.30
N ARG A 19 2.84 -2.90 10.71
CA ARG A 19 4.21 -2.81 11.25
C ARG A 19 5.22 -2.31 10.24
N LEU A 20 5.08 -2.67 8.95
CA LEU A 20 5.94 -2.15 7.89
C LEU A 20 5.72 -0.65 7.69
N LEU A 21 4.47 -0.20 7.59
CA LEU A 21 4.15 1.23 7.43
C LEU A 21 4.56 2.08 8.64
N ALA A 22 4.66 1.49 9.84
CA ALA A 22 5.20 2.18 11.01
C ALA A 22 6.72 2.43 10.95
N ARG A 23 7.46 1.80 10.02
CA ARG A 23 8.90 2.02 9.85
C ARG A 23 9.16 3.25 8.98
N PRO A 24 9.92 4.26 9.44
CA PRO A 24 10.13 5.51 8.69
C PRO A 24 10.68 5.32 7.27
N SER A 25 11.65 4.40 7.10
CA SER A 25 12.24 4.12 5.79
C SER A 25 11.24 3.54 4.80
N PHE A 26 10.35 2.66 5.28
CA PHE A 26 9.33 2.02 4.46
C PHE A 26 8.21 3.02 4.12
N ALA A 27 7.72 3.76 5.12
CA ALA A 27 6.71 4.79 4.93
C ALA A 27 7.16 5.84 3.90
N ARG A 28 8.40 6.34 4.03
CA ARG A 28 8.97 7.32 3.09
C ARG A 28 8.95 6.79 1.66
N ALA A 29 9.40 5.54 1.45
CA ALA A 29 9.41 4.96 0.10
C ALA A 29 8.00 4.83 -0.50
N VAL A 30 6.99 4.49 0.31
CA VAL A 30 5.59 4.44 -0.14
C VAL A 30 5.05 5.84 -0.48
N GLU A 31 5.34 6.83 0.35
CA GLU A 31 4.89 8.21 0.15
C GLU A 31 5.54 8.87 -1.08
N GLU A 32 6.85 8.70 -1.24
CA GLU A 32 7.60 9.19 -2.42
C GLU A 32 7.15 8.51 -3.72
N ALA A 33 6.54 7.32 -3.64
CA ALA A 33 6.00 6.61 -4.79
C ALA A 33 4.60 7.11 -5.23
N ARG A 34 3.87 7.85 -4.38
CA ARG A 34 2.49 8.30 -4.68
C ARG A 34 2.35 9.06 -6.00
N PRO A 35 3.24 9.99 -6.39
CA PRO A 35 3.13 10.73 -7.64
C PRO A 35 3.12 9.85 -8.89
N TYR A 36 3.73 8.67 -8.81
CA TYR A 36 3.81 7.72 -9.93
C TYR A 36 2.59 6.80 -10.03
N ARG A 37 1.60 6.93 -9.13
CA ARG A 37 0.37 6.10 -9.16
C ARG A 37 -0.43 6.24 -10.46
N THR A 38 -0.32 7.38 -11.13
CA THR A 38 -0.95 7.63 -12.45
C THR A 38 -0.33 6.82 -13.57
N LEU A 39 0.90 6.32 -13.38
CA LEU A 39 1.59 5.46 -14.34
C LEU A 39 1.09 4.02 -14.31
N PHE A 40 0.22 3.66 -13.37
CA PHE A 40 -0.36 2.32 -13.35
C PHE A 40 -1.39 2.13 -14.47
N PRO A 41 -1.23 1.14 -15.36
CA PRO A 41 -2.02 1.01 -16.58
C PRO A 41 -3.55 0.98 -16.38
N LEU A 42 -4.02 0.55 -15.21
CA LEU A 42 -5.44 0.45 -14.87
C LEU A 42 -5.86 1.36 -13.70
N GLY A 43 -5.01 2.36 -13.41
CA GLY A 43 -5.12 3.27 -12.27
C GLY A 43 -4.83 2.59 -10.93
N ALA A 44 -3.99 3.21 -10.10
CA ALA A 44 -3.90 2.81 -8.69
C ALA A 44 -4.99 3.49 -7.87
N PRO A 45 -5.60 2.77 -6.93
CA PRO A 45 -6.54 3.36 -6.00
C PRO A 45 -5.81 4.32 -5.03
N ASP A 46 -6.49 5.42 -4.65
CA ASP A 46 -6.01 6.39 -3.67
C ASP A 46 -5.92 5.83 -2.25
N ARG A 47 -6.66 4.75 -2.00
CA ARG A 47 -6.65 4.03 -0.74
C ARG A 47 -5.45 3.10 -0.64
N ASP A 48 -5.00 2.97 0.60
CA ASP A 48 -4.01 2.03 1.07
C ASP A 48 -4.58 0.62 1.29
#